data_AF-A0A965E3G4-F1
#
_entry.id   AF-A0A965E3G4-F1
#
_cell.length_a   1.000
_cell.length_b   1.000
_cell.length_c   1.000
_cell.angle_alpha   90.00
_cell.angle_beta   90.00
_cell.angle_gamma   90.00
#
_symmetry.space_group_name_H-M   'P 1'
#
loop_
_entity.id
_entity.type
_entity.pdbx_description
1 polymer ?
#
loop_
_entity_poly.entity_id
_entity_poly.type
_entity_poly.pdbx_seq_one_letter_code
_entity_poly.pdbx_strand_id
1 'polypeptide(L)'
;MGRYDAADERFGHQLPEPFRNTVLHHHDWRESLFFVMHPTDQLGDVYILTLANFPARNEMDSLQLGRHGDSPIFARHARHVNGDHDEWQVGPVQIDVLEPRKKVRLRVAGALSCVVQERQSA
;
A
#
# COMPACT_ATOMS: atom_id res chain seq x y z
N MET A 1 -28.31 0.50 14.26
CA MET A 1 -26.93 -0.03 14.11
C MET A 1 -27.02 -1.53 14.30
N GLY A 2 -26.52 -2.33 13.34
CA GLY A 2 -26.61 -3.79 13.45
C GLY A 2 -25.94 -4.31 14.72
N ARG A 3 -26.47 -5.38 15.31
CA ARG A 3 -25.84 -6.06 16.44
C ARG A 3 -24.89 -7.10 15.85
N TYR A 4 -23.59 -6.85 15.98
CA TYR A 4 -22.49 -7.70 15.50
C TYR A 4 -22.56 -9.14 16.03
N ASP A 5 -22.17 -10.11 15.19
CA ASP A 5 -22.08 -11.53 15.55
C ASP A 5 -20.87 -12.27 14.94
N ALA A 6 -20.76 -13.56 15.23
CA ALA A 6 -19.50 -14.31 15.25
C ALA A 6 -18.83 -14.54 13.89
N ALA A 7 -19.55 -14.36 12.78
CA ALA A 7 -19.04 -14.69 11.45
C ALA A 7 -18.86 -13.47 10.54
N ASP A 8 -19.48 -12.34 10.88
CA ASP A 8 -19.45 -11.13 10.07
C ASP A 8 -18.07 -10.43 10.05
N GLU A 9 -17.09 -10.92 10.84
CA GLU A 9 -15.70 -10.45 10.92
C GLU A 9 -14.71 -11.14 9.95
N ARG A 10 -15.15 -12.11 9.13
CA ARG A 10 -14.21 -12.89 8.30
C ARG A 10 -14.11 -12.38 6.85
N PHE A 11 -13.38 -11.29 6.67
CA PHE A 11 -12.29 -11.24 5.68
C PHE A 11 -11.12 -10.70 6.46
N GLY A 12 -10.27 -11.60 6.96
CA GLY A 12 -9.37 -11.31 8.08
C GLY A 12 -8.34 -10.23 7.80
N HIS A 13 -8.75 -8.97 7.94
CA HIS A 13 -7.97 -7.80 8.31
C HIS A 13 -8.83 -7.05 9.34
N GLN A 14 -8.27 -6.90 10.55
CA GLN A 14 -8.71 -6.08 11.70
C GLN A 14 -9.56 -6.76 12.78
N LEU A 15 -8.89 -7.52 13.66
CA LEU A 15 -9.09 -7.34 15.12
C LEU A 15 -8.42 -6.01 15.53
N PRO A 16 -8.80 -5.36 16.65
CA PRO A 16 -8.10 -4.17 17.13
C PRO A 16 -6.60 -4.43 17.40
N GLU A 17 -6.21 -5.69 17.59
CA GLU A 17 -4.82 -6.13 17.55
C GLU A 17 -4.41 -6.58 16.13
N PRO A 18 -3.30 -6.05 15.56
CA PRO A 18 -2.76 -6.57 14.31
C PRO A 18 -2.37 -8.05 14.47
N PHE A 19 -2.63 -8.86 13.45
CA PHE A 19 -2.20 -10.26 13.47
C PHE A 19 -0.67 -10.30 13.50
N ARG A 20 -0.09 -10.87 14.56
CA ARG A 20 1.38 -11.09 14.60
C ARG A 20 1.87 -12.03 13.50
N ASN A 21 0.99 -12.94 13.03
CA ASN A 21 1.21 -13.85 11.91
C ASN A 21 -0.12 -14.51 11.48
N THR A 22 -0.21 -15.05 10.27
CA THR A 22 -1.25 -16.01 9.90
C THR A 22 -1.01 -17.38 10.55
N VAL A 23 -2.06 -18.19 10.67
CA VAL A 23 -2.00 -19.57 11.21
C VAL A 23 -0.93 -20.41 10.49
N LEU A 24 -0.73 -20.16 9.19
CA LEU A 24 0.38 -20.70 8.43
C LEU A 24 1.32 -19.55 8.07
N HIS A 25 2.57 -19.64 8.53
CA HIS A 25 3.63 -18.74 8.09
C HIS A 25 3.85 -18.96 6.59
N HIS A 26 3.73 -17.91 5.79
CA HIS A 26 3.99 -17.95 4.35
C HIS A 26 4.88 -16.78 3.95
N HIS A 27 5.90 -17.06 3.12
CA HIS A 27 6.88 -16.07 2.68
C HIS A 27 6.23 -14.86 1.99
N ASP A 28 5.14 -15.11 1.26
CA ASP A 28 4.42 -14.10 0.50
C ASP A 28 3.17 -13.56 1.21
N TRP A 29 2.93 -13.97 2.46
CA TRP A 29 1.87 -13.34 3.24
C TRP A 29 2.25 -11.89 3.56
N ARG A 30 1.26 -11.00 3.44
CA ARG A 30 1.41 -9.57 3.68
C ARG A 30 0.12 -8.97 4.23
N GLU A 31 0.26 -7.88 4.96
CA GLU A 31 -0.84 -6.96 5.24
C GLU A 31 -0.68 -5.70 4.39
N SER A 32 -1.78 -5.06 4.00
CA SER A 32 -1.68 -3.94 3.06
C SER A 32 -2.72 -2.86 3.24
N LEU A 33 -2.27 -1.62 3.08
CA LEU A 33 -3.11 -0.45 2.90
C LEU A 33 -3.32 -0.23 1.40
N PHE A 34 -4.57 0.00 1.01
CA PHE A 34 -4.96 0.29 -0.37
C PHE A 34 -5.74 1.60 -0.44
N PHE A 35 -5.21 2.57 -1.18
CA PHE A 35 -5.89 3.82 -1.49
C PHE A 35 -6.18 3.86 -2.98
N VAL A 36 -7.46 3.78 -3.33
CA VAL A 36 -7.93 3.88 -4.71
C VAL A 36 -8.70 5.18 -4.83
N MET A 37 -8.23 6.06 -5.70
CA MET A 37 -8.74 7.43 -5.83
C MET A 37 -8.94 7.76 -7.31
N HIS A 38 -9.89 8.65 -7.58
CA HIS A 38 -10.07 9.26 -8.89
C HIS A 38 -10.40 10.75 -8.70
N PRO A 39 -10.13 11.62 -9.69
CA PRO A 39 -10.54 13.01 -9.63
C PRO A 39 -12.07 13.14 -9.56
N THR A 40 -12.56 14.19 -8.92
CA THR A 40 -14.01 14.45 -8.80
C THR A 40 -14.57 15.26 -9.98
N ASP A 41 -13.69 15.88 -10.76
CA ASP A 41 -13.98 16.82 -11.84
C ASP A 41 -13.81 16.24 -13.25
N GLN A 42 -13.22 15.04 -13.37
CA GLN A 42 -13.05 14.35 -14.65
C GLN A 42 -13.21 12.82 -14.51
N LEU A 43 -13.63 12.18 -15.60
CA LEU A 43 -13.75 10.73 -15.68
C LEU A 43 -12.47 10.08 -16.23
N GLY A 44 -12.26 8.84 -15.80
CA GLY A 44 -11.30 7.91 -16.41
C GLY A 44 -9.97 7.78 -15.67
N ASP A 45 -9.48 8.82 -15.00
CA ASP A 45 -8.23 8.73 -14.24
C ASP A 45 -8.43 7.95 -12.94
N VAL A 46 -7.44 7.12 -12.61
CA VAL A 46 -7.43 6.34 -11.37
C VAL A 46 -6.02 6.34 -10.82
N TYR A 47 -5.91 6.51 -9.52
CA TYR A 47 -4.66 6.49 -8.77
C TYR A 47 -4.78 5.42 -7.69
N ILE A 48 -3.86 4.48 -7.72
CA ILE A 48 -3.76 3.43 -6.71
C ILE A 48 -2.41 3.62 -6.02
N LEU A 49 -2.45 3.85 -4.72
CA LEU A 49 -1.27 3.86 -3.86
C LEU A 49 -1.44 2.76 -2.82
N THR A 50 -0.47 1.86 -2.76
CA THR A 50 -0.44 0.79 -1.77
C THR A 50 0.71 0.95 -0.81
N LEU A 51 0.59 0.36 0.37
CA LEU A 51 1.73 0.05 1.24
C LEU A 51 1.50 -1.36 1.78
N ALA A 52 2.48 -2.25 1.62
CA ALA A 52 2.37 -3.63 2.07
C ALA A 52 3.55 -4.03 2.94
N ASN A 53 3.25 -4.64 4.10
CA ASN A 53 4.24 -5.18 5.01
C ASN A 53 4.32 -6.70 4.83
N PHE A 54 5.52 -7.23 4.60
CA PHE A 54 5.83 -8.65 4.45
C PHE A 54 6.71 -9.11 5.64
N PRO A 55 6.13 -9.57 6.76
CA PRO A 55 6.90 -9.86 7.97
C PRO A 55 7.95 -10.95 7.77
N ALA A 56 7.62 -12.01 7.03
CA ALA A 56 8.55 -13.11 6.74
C ALA A 56 9.81 -12.66 5.97
N ARG A 57 9.73 -11.53 5.27
CA ARG A 57 10.79 -10.98 4.43
C ARG A 57 11.48 -9.77 5.06
N ASN A 58 10.98 -9.27 6.18
CA ASN A 58 11.36 -7.97 6.75
C ASN A 58 11.37 -6.88 5.67
N GLU A 59 10.32 -6.83 4.85
CA GLU A 59 10.22 -5.89 3.73
C GLU A 59 8.89 -5.15 3.80
N MET A 60 8.94 -3.87 3.45
CA MET A 60 7.75 -3.08 3.18
C MET A 60 7.86 -2.53 1.76
N ASP A 61 6.82 -2.73 0.96
CA ASP A 61 6.76 -2.20 -0.40
C ASP A 61 5.58 -1.26 -0.62
N SER A 62 5.65 -0.52 -1.71
CA SER A 62 4.61 0.39 -2.15
C SER A 62 4.51 0.33 -3.67
N LEU A 63 3.30 0.12 -4.17
CA LEU A 63 2.97 0.16 -5.59
C LEU A 63 2.18 1.43 -5.90
N GLN A 64 2.55 2.10 -6.99
CA GLN A 64 1.77 3.16 -7.62
C GLN A 64 1.27 2.61 -8.95
N LEU A 65 -0.05 2.54 -9.10
CA LEU A 65 -0.70 2.05 -10.31
C LEU A 65 -1.75 3.05 -10.78
N GLY A 66 -2.04 3.04 -12.06
CA GLY A 66 -3.17 3.76 -12.62
C GLY A 66 -2.77 4.65 -13.78
N ARG A 67 -3.37 5.84 -13.86
CA ARG A 67 -3.22 6.73 -15.00
C ARG A 67 -3.58 8.17 -14.62
N HIS A 68 -2.80 9.12 -15.15
CA HIS A 68 -3.10 10.56 -15.13
C HIS A 68 -3.11 11.10 -16.56
N GLY A 69 -4.27 11.54 -17.07
CA GLY A 69 -4.42 11.86 -18.50
C GLY A 69 -3.91 10.69 -19.35
N ASP A 70 -3.18 10.92 -20.44
CA ASP A 70 -2.69 9.79 -21.25
C ASP A 70 -1.48 9.04 -20.66
N SER A 71 -1.00 9.45 -19.48
CA SER A 71 0.21 8.90 -18.87
C SER A 71 -0.09 7.77 -17.89
N PRO A 72 0.37 6.53 -18.15
CA PRO A 72 0.24 5.44 -17.19
C PRO A 72 1.14 5.69 -15.98
N ILE A 73 0.68 5.24 -14.82
CA ILE A 73 1.43 5.22 -13.57
C ILE A 73 1.73 3.76 -13.25
N PHE A 74 3.01 3.44 -13.15
CA PHE A 74 3.48 2.12 -12.71
C PHE A 74 4.83 2.29 -12.03
N ALA A 75 4.85 2.14 -10.71
CA ALA A 75 6.09 2.16 -9.92
C ALA A 75 6.00 1.20 -8.75
N ARG A 76 7.15 0.66 -8.36
CA ARG A 76 7.34 -0.12 -7.14
C ARG A 76 8.53 0.41 -6.37
N HIS A 77 8.33 0.69 -5.10
CA HIS A 77 9.39 0.99 -4.15
C HIS A 77 9.37 -0.03 -3.03
N ALA A 78 10.53 -0.33 -2.45
CA ALA A 78 10.64 -1.23 -1.32
C ALA A 78 11.73 -0.75 -0.36
N ARG A 79 11.55 -1.05 0.93
CA ARG A 79 12.56 -0.88 1.96
C ARG A 79 12.64 -2.13 2.83
N HIS A 80 13.81 -2.34 3.43
CA HIS A 80 13.95 -3.29 4.52
C HIS A 80 13.31 -2.71 5.80
N VAL A 81 12.71 -3.56 6.62
CA VAL A 81 12.09 -3.18 7.88
C VAL A 81 12.98 -3.59 9.04
N ASN A 82 13.51 -2.60 9.76
CA ASN A 82 14.39 -2.79 10.92
C ASN A 82 13.59 -2.79 12.23
N GLY A 83 12.50 -3.55 12.29
CA GLY A 83 11.63 -3.68 13.47
C GLY A 83 10.61 -2.57 13.68
N ASP A 84 10.76 -1.40 13.02
CA ASP A 84 9.72 -0.36 13.00
C ASP A 84 8.82 -0.51 11.77
N HIS A 85 7.65 -1.12 12.01
CA HIS A 85 6.60 -1.31 11.01
C HIS A 85 5.65 -0.10 10.89
N ASP A 86 5.80 0.91 11.75
CA ASP A 86 5.00 2.13 11.76
C ASP A 86 5.66 3.28 10.97
N GLU A 87 6.91 3.09 10.53
CA GLU A 87 7.56 3.96 9.55
C GLU A 87 6.93 3.77 8.16
N TRP A 88 5.90 4.55 7.83
CA TRP A 88 5.18 4.44 6.55
C TRP A 88 5.82 5.21 5.38
N GLN A 89 7.14 5.32 5.41
CA GLN A 89 7.95 5.82 4.30
C GLN A 89 8.49 4.63 3.49
N VAL A 90 8.32 4.65 2.17
CA VAL A 90 8.94 3.67 1.26
C VAL A 90 9.49 4.41 0.05
N GLY A 91 10.79 4.71 0.08
CA GLY A 91 11.43 5.53 -0.95
C GLY A 91 10.76 6.90 -1.06
N PRO A 92 10.24 7.30 -2.24
CA PRO A 92 9.55 8.58 -2.41
C PRO A 92 8.13 8.58 -1.83
N VAL A 93 7.60 7.42 -1.43
CA VAL A 93 6.22 7.29 -0.94
C VAL A 93 6.16 7.55 0.56
N GLN A 94 5.18 8.33 0.99
CA GLN A 94 4.93 8.63 2.40
C GLN A 94 3.43 8.65 2.67
N ILE A 95 3.01 8.01 3.76
CA ILE A 95 1.66 8.11 4.31
C ILE A 95 1.73 8.73 5.70
N ASP A 96 1.02 9.84 5.91
CA ASP A 96 0.90 10.47 7.23
C ASP A 96 -0.56 10.42 7.71
N VAL A 97 -0.77 10.02 8.96
CA VAL A 97 -2.04 10.23 9.66
C VAL A 97 -2.04 11.65 10.23
N LEU A 98 -2.78 12.56 9.62
CA LEU A 98 -2.87 13.94 10.10
C LEU A 98 -3.87 14.08 11.25
N GLU A 99 -5.00 13.37 11.13
CA GLU A 99 -6.04 13.30 12.16
C GLU A 99 -6.56 11.87 12.22
N PRO A 100 -6.43 11.17 13.37
CA PRO A 100 -6.88 9.79 13.50
C PRO A 100 -8.33 9.61 13.06
N ARG A 101 -8.58 8.63 12.18
CA ARG A 101 -9.91 8.26 11.64
C ARG A 101 -10.61 9.36 10.83
N LYS A 102 -9.95 10.48 10.52
CA LYS A 102 -10.54 11.59 9.78
C LYS A 102 -9.75 11.95 8.53
N LYS A 103 -8.42 12.06 8.67
CA LYS A 103 -7.57 12.64 7.63
C LYS A 103 -6.22 11.95 7.56
N VAL A 104 -5.91 11.47 6.36
CA VAL A 104 -4.59 10.98 5.98
C VAL A 104 -4.05 11.83 4.83
N ARG A 105 -2.73 11.92 4.73
CA ARG A 105 -2.03 12.53 3.61
C ARG A 105 -1.21 11.47 2.91
N LEU A 106 -1.36 11.38 1.60
CA LEU A 106 -0.60 10.50 0.73
C LEU A 106 0.34 11.37 -0.10
N ARG A 107 1.63 11.00 -0.17
CA ARG A 107 2.63 11.71 -0.99
C ARG A 107 3.48 10.71 -1.76
N VAL A 108 3.83 11.11 -2.98
CA VAL A 108 4.92 10.50 -3.76
C VAL A 108 5.81 11.66 -4.20
N ALA A 109 7.02 11.74 -3.65
CA ALA A 109 7.99 12.75 -4.08
C ALA A 109 8.40 12.48 -5.52
N GLY A 110 8.43 13.54 -6.35
CA GLY A 110 8.67 13.40 -7.78
C GLY A 110 10.06 12.82 -8.09
N ALA A 111 10.10 11.64 -8.71
CA ALA A 111 11.17 11.27 -9.62
C ALA A 111 10.66 11.53 -11.04
N LEU A 112 11.07 12.64 -11.64
CA LEU A 112 11.17 12.71 -13.10
C LEU A 112 12.28 11.73 -13.51
N SER A 113 11.94 10.46 -13.72
CA SER A 113 12.58 9.53 -14.66
C SER A 113 12.04 8.11 -14.43
N CYS A 114 11.08 7.72 -15.27
CA CYS A 114 10.87 6.31 -15.56
C CYS A 114 11.99 5.88 -16.52
N VAL A 115 12.97 5.12 -16.04
CA VAL A 115 13.84 4.32 -16.91
C VAL A 115 13.33 2.89 -16.81
N VAL A 116 12.52 2.49 -17.79
CA VAL A 116 12.21 1.07 -18.01
C VAL A 116 13.47 0.43 -18.57
N GLN A 117 14.22 -0.32 -17.75
CA GLN A 117 15.22 -1.25 -18.26
C GLN A 117 14.51 -2.55 -18.63
N GLU A 118 14.30 -2.77 -19.93
CA GLU A 118 14.03 -4.10 -20.45
C GLU A 118 15.23 -5.00 -20.14
N ARG A 119 15.00 -6.10 -19.43
CA ARG A 119 15.99 -7.17 -19.35
C ARG A 119 16.08 -7.81 -20.73
N GLN A 120 17.22 -7.67 -21.39
CA GLN A 120 17.57 -8.55 -22.50
C GLN A 120 17.77 -9.96 -21.94
N SER A 121 16.94 -10.89 -22.40
CA SER A 121 17.09 -12.33 -22.19
C SER A 121 18.40 -12.78 -22.83
N ALA A 122 19.22 -13.52 -22.08
CA ALA A 122 20.34 -14.29 -22.61
C ALA A 122 19.85 -15.59 -23.24
#